data_AF-A0A6L9L1G5-F1
#
_entry.id   AF-A0A6L9L1G5-F1
#
_cell.length_a   1.000
_cell.length_b   1.000
_cell.length_c   1.000
_cell.angle_alpha   90.00
_cell.angle_beta   90.00
_cell.angle_gamma   90.00
#
_symmetry.space_group_name_H-M   'P 1'
#
loop_
_entity.id
_entity.type
_entity.pdbx_description
1 polymer ?
#
loop_
_entity_poly.entity_id
_entity_poly.type
_entity_poly.pdbx_seq_one_letter_code
_entity_poly.pdbx_strand_id
1 'polypeptide(L)'
;MIVLVDDLVVQHGGDLISGRVDDYTYVYNPRWSSGIVLVSQDVYDLISFVSKKKRISDIRNGLLWAKKYPWKFSNSLTALAASGILDLGKEYSKYLATKQRRTKRKEMVIWLQMTDACNLRCSYCYINKSPKHMCIGTAKALISKMAEECHRDGIEGIKIKCAGGEPTIRWGVLKELVDWSGVGLSKVPTHVDYVILTNGTHLPPDLINYAADRKVRLSISLDGVQQWHDKNRPYANGQGSFCDVDRTIDVLLRRDVRPGISVTITKENVKGLTELAEYCVQRNLSFRFSPYRRALTSPEDLKSENNELIYELRRCYAWLEDHLPEPSLHCVHKFGDISFGGPKVRVCKIGNTEAAIRTDGKVCLCQFDMENPIGDGLRSGILSTLKQQQRFVPTDNGVDRIPGCRDCQWRYICGGGCPLLTKNQYGEYRHPSPYCEVYKAVIPVLLRLHALQRIRSMQESSERIGMCPSC
;
A
#
# COMPACT_ATOMS: atom_id res chain seq x y z
N MET A 1 -36.14 0.61 -0.83
CA MET A 1 -36.20 1.88 -0.11
C MET A 1 -36.25 1.54 1.37
N ILE A 2 -35.26 1.92 2.17
CA ILE A 2 -35.19 1.52 3.58
C ILE A 2 -35.98 2.54 4.41
N VAL A 3 -36.90 2.07 5.25
CA VAL A 3 -37.73 2.94 6.11
C VAL A 3 -36.95 3.20 7.40
N LEU A 4 -36.45 4.43 7.55
CA LEU A 4 -35.84 4.89 8.81
C LEU A 4 -36.96 5.23 9.79
N VAL A 5 -36.97 4.59 10.96
CA VAL A 5 -38.00 4.79 12.00
C VAL A 5 -37.57 5.94 12.92
N ASP A 6 -38.51 6.81 13.29
CA ASP A 6 -38.25 8.04 14.05
C ASP A 6 -37.56 7.80 15.41
N ASP A 7 -37.82 6.66 16.05
CA ASP A 7 -37.23 6.27 17.35
C ASP A 7 -35.83 5.67 17.25
N LEU A 8 -35.31 5.43 16.04
CA LEU A 8 -33.99 4.85 15.86
C LEU A 8 -32.92 5.82 16.40
N VAL A 9 -32.02 5.32 17.23
CA VAL A 9 -30.94 6.10 17.81
C VAL A 9 -29.71 6.04 16.90
N VAL A 10 -29.22 7.21 16.50
CA VAL A 10 -28.04 7.42 15.69
C VAL A 10 -26.90 7.94 16.56
N GLN A 11 -25.67 7.48 16.30
CA GLN A 11 -24.44 8.00 16.91
C GLN A 11 -23.30 8.01 15.89
N HIS A 12 -22.15 8.56 16.24
CA HIS A 12 -20.94 8.46 15.41
C HIS A 12 -20.40 7.04 15.38
N GLY A 13 -19.79 6.65 14.25
CA GLY A 13 -19.09 5.38 14.08
C GLY A 13 -17.72 5.29 14.78
N GLY A 14 -17.33 6.33 15.53
CA GLY A 14 -16.09 6.42 16.31
C GLY A 14 -14.85 6.87 15.50
N ASP A 15 -13.86 7.41 16.22
CA ASP A 15 -12.55 7.87 15.71
C ASP A 15 -12.61 8.72 14.42
N LEU A 16 -13.66 9.52 14.23
CA LEU A 16 -13.84 10.32 13.01
C LEU A 16 -12.76 11.40 12.88
N ILE A 17 -12.19 11.50 11.68
CA ILE A 17 -11.20 12.52 11.31
C ILE A 17 -11.83 13.36 10.22
N SER A 18 -11.82 14.68 10.37
CA SER A 18 -12.38 15.58 9.37
C SER A 18 -11.51 16.80 9.14
N GLY A 19 -11.66 17.41 7.97
CA GLY A 19 -11.00 18.65 7.60
C GLY A 19 -11.66 19.29 6.40
N ARG A 20 -11.43 20.58 6.21
CA ARG A 20 -11.97 21.34 5.08
C ARG A 20 -10.98 21.40 3.92
N VAL A 21 -11.51 21.24 2.72
CA VAL A 21 -10.79 21.38 1.44
C VAL A 21 -11.78 22.03 0.48
N ASP A 22 -11.45 23.24 0.03
CA ASP A 22 -12.32 24.08 -0.79
C ASP A 22 -13.73 24.22 -0.15
N ASP A 23 -14.78 23.96 -0.92
CA ASP A 23 -16.18 23.99 -0.50
C ASP A 23 -16.66 22.69 0.16
N TYR A 24 -15.78 21.69 0.28
CA TYR A 24 -16.12 20.38 0.82
C TYR A 24 -15.50 20.18 2.20
N THR A 25 -16.17 19.35 3.00
CA THR A 25 -15.56 18.77 4.20
C THR A 25 -15.31 17.30 3.92
N TYR A 26 -14.07 16.85 4.13
CA TYR A 26 -13.79 15.43 4.12
C TYR A 26 -14.01 14.85 5.51
N VAL A 27 -14.56 13.64 5.57
CA VAL A 27 -14.75 12.87 6.80
C VAL A 27 -14.23 11.46 6.56
N TYR A 28 -13.42 10.96 7.48
CA TYR A 28 -12.79 9.66 7.40
C TYR A 28 -12.98 8.89 8.70
N ASN A 29 -13.46 7.65 8.60
CA ASN A 29 -13.46 6.72 9.72
C ASN A 29 -12.32 5.70 9.53
N PRO A 30 -11.23 5.76 10.32
CA PRO A 30 -10.11 4.84 10.23
C PRO A 30 -10.46 3.38 10.57
N ARG A 31 -11.63 3.13 11.17
CA ARG A 31 -12.17 1.79 11.49
C ARG A 31 -13.00 1.19 10.36
N TRP A 32 -13.24 1.93 9.28
CA TRP A 32 -14.12 1.52 8.19
C TRP A 32 -13.41 1.49 6.84
N SER A 33 -13.91 0.68 5.90
CA SER A 33 -13.27 0.45 4.60
C SER A 33 -13.73 1.37 3.47
N SER A 34 -14.60 2.34 3.74
CA SER A 34 -15.12 3.29 2.75
C SER A 34 -14.06 4.27 2.23
N GLY A 35 -12.97 4.43 2.96
CA GLY A 35 -12.04 5.53 2.74
C GLY A 35 -12.65 6.88 3.09
N ILE A 36 -12.04 7.94 2.56
CA ILE A 36 -12.49 9.32 2.78
C ILE A 36 -13.87 9.53 2.12
N VAL A 37 -14.75 10.26 2.78
CA VAL A 37 -16.05 10.68 2.24
C VAL A 37 -16.05 12.19 2.15
N LEU A 38 -16.45 12.73 1.01
CA LEU A 38 -16.66 14.17 0.84
C LEU A 38 -18.12 14.47 1.16
N VAL A 39 -18.37 15.48 2.00
CA VAL A 39 -19.70 15.92 2.39
C VAL A 39 -19.84 17.43 2.21
N SER A 40 -21.05 17.87 1.86
CA SER A 40 -21.44 19.27 1.88
C SER A 40 -21.58 19.79 3.32
N GLN A 41 -21.60 21.11 3.49
CA GLN A 41 -21.67 21.73 4.81
C GLN A 41 -22.92 21.30 5.60
N ASP A 42 -24.09 21.22 4.97
CA ASP A 42 -25.34 20.83 5.63
C ASP A 42 -25.33 19.37 6.12
N VAL A 43 -24.64 18.48 5.40
CA VAL A 43 -24.42 17.09 5.80
C VAL A 43 -23.37 17.01 6.92
N TYR A 44 -22.34 17.86 6.88
CA TYR A 44 -21.38 17.97 7.98
C TYR A 44 -22.02 18.51 9.27
N ASP A 45 -22.95 19.46 9.16
CA ASP A 45 -23.74 19.95 10.29
C ASP A 45 -24.59 18.82 10.88
N LEU A 46 -25.15 17.93 10.04
CA LEU A 46 -25.83 16.73 10.50
C LEU A 46 -24.89 15.80 11.26
N ILE A 47 -23.69 15.54 10.76
CA ILE A 47 -22.69 14.72 11.48
C ILE A 47 -22.39 15.37 12.83
N SER A 48 -22.12 16.67 12.86
CA SER A 48 -21.81 17.43 14.08
C SER A 48 -22.96 17.44 15.08
N PHE A 49 -24.20 17.54 14.59
CA PHE A 49 -25.41 17.49 15.42
C PHE A 49 -25.59 16.14 16.13
N VAL A 50 -25.13 15.05 15.52
CA VAL A 50 -25.14 13.66 16.03
C VAL A 50 -23.93 13.35 16.93
N SER A 51 -23.16 14.36 17.36
CA SER A 51 -22.00 14.21 18.27
C SER A 51 -22.27 13.40 19.56
N LYS A 52 -23.54 13.16 19.90
CA LYS A 52 -24.01 12.18 20.89
C LYS A 52 -25.12 11.30 20.30
N LYS A 53 -25.48 10.23 21.01
CA LYS A 53 -26.68 9.44 20.71
C LYS A 53 -27.91 10.33 20.60
N LYS A 54 -28.59 10.33 19.45
CA LYS A 54 -29.83 11.09 19.20
C LYS A 54 -30.84 10.25 18.45
N ARG A 55 -32.14 10.46 18.67
CA ARG A 55 -33.18 9.83 17.84
C ARG A 55 -33.24 10.51 16.47
N ILE A 56 -33.66 9.77 15.44
CA ILE A 56 -33.88 10.33 14.10
C ILE A 56 -34.86 11.49 14.14
N SER A 57 -35.93 11.40 14.93
CA SER A 57 -36.89 12.48 15.13
C SER A 57 -36.24 13.75 15.68
N ASP A 58 -35.35 13.64 16.66
CA ASP A 58 -34.61 14.78 17.23
C ASP A 58 -33.68 15.44 16.21
N ILE A 59 -33.00 14.62 15.40
CA ILE A 59 -32.11 15.10 14.33
C ILE A 59 -32.91 15.83 13.25
N ARG A 60 -34.01 15.22 12.78
CA ARG A 60 -34.92 15.84 11.82
C ARG A 60 -35.49 17.14 12.37
N ASN A 61 -35.80 17.19 13.66
CA ASN A 61 -36.39 18.36 14.29
C ASN A 61 -35.41 19.51 14.51
N GLY A 62 -34.13 19.19 14.77
CA GLY A 62 -33.07 20.16 15.03
C GLY A 62 -32.40 20.75 13.78
N LEU A 63 -32.61 20.16 12.59
CA LEU A 63 -32.01 20.62 11.34
C LEU A 63 -33.10 21.11 10.38
N LEU A 64 -33.12 22.42 10.10
CA LEU A 64 -34.12 23.07 9.23
C LEU A 64 -34.22 22.42 7.85
N TRP A 65 -33.08 22.11 7.23
CA TRP A 65 -33.04 21.49 5.92
C TRP A 65 -33.54 20.03 5.93
N ALA A 66 -33.37 19.31 7.05
CA ALA A 66 -33.83 17.93 7.18
C ALA A 66 -35.36 17.84 7.20
N LYS A 67 -36.04 18.84 7.80
CA LYS A 67 -37.50 18.99 7.68
C LYS A 67 -37.93 19.34 6.26
N LYS A 68 -37.22 20.28 5.63
CA LYS A 68 -37.55 20.77 4.29
C LYS A 68 -37.34 19.70 3.21
N TYR A 69 -36.34 18.83 3.38
CA TYR A 69 -35.96 17.81 2.40
C TYR A 69 -35.83 16.41 3.05
N PRO A 70 -36.95 15.74 3.42
CA PRO A 70 -36.91 14.44 4.12
C PRO A 70 -36.20 13.33 3.34
N TRP A 71 -36.33 13.33 2.01
CA TRP A 71 -35.62 12.40 1.13
C TRP A 71 -34.11 12.57 1.21
N LYS A 72 -33.62 13.82 1.13
CA LYS A 72 -32.18 14.13 1.23
C LYS A 72 -31.65 13.67 2.57
N PHE A 73 -32.37 13.98 3.64
CA PHE A 73 -32.03 13.57 5.00
C PHE A 73 -31.90 12.05 5.15
N SER A 74 -32.89 11.29 4.68
CA SER A 74 -32.87 9.82 4.73
C SER A 74 -31.72 9.21 3.93
N ASN A 75 -31.44 9.75 2.75
CA ASN A 75 -30.32 9.32 1.92
C ASN A 75 -28.98 9.65 2.58
N SER A 76 -28.82 10.84 3.15
CA SER A 76 -27.61 11.23 3.88
C SER A 76 -27.36 10.29 5.06
N LEU A 77 -28.37 9.99 5.89
CA LEU A 77 -28.22 9.05 7.00
C LEU A 77 -27.80 7.65 6.52
N THR A 78 -28.44 7.15 5.46
CA THR A 78 -28.12 5.83 4.91
C THR A 78 -26.70 5.78 4.32
N ALA A 79 -26.30 6.80 3.57
CA ALA A 79 -24.97 6.90 2.98
C ALA A 79 -23.88 7.00 4.06
N LEU A 80 -24.07 7.85 5.07
CA LEU A 80 -23.15 8.00 6.18
C LEU A 80 -23.04 6.75 7.03
N ALA A 81 -24.14 6.00 7.20
CA ALA A 81 -24.10 4.72 7.90
C ALA A 81 -23.38 3.64 7.10
N ALA A 82 -23.62 3.58 5.79
CA ALA A 82 -22.94 2.64 4.92
C ALA A 82 -21.43 2.90 4.85
N SER A 83 -21.02 4.17 4.93
CA SER A 83 -19.61 4.56 5.05
C SER A 83 -19.05 4.49 6.47
N GLY A 84 -19.81 3.99 7.44
CA GLY A 84 -19.40 3.86 8.84
C GLY A 84 -19.13 5.20 9.55
N ILE A 85 -19.55 6.33 8.99
CA ILE A 85 -19.43 7.64 9.65
C ILE A 85 -20.45 7.75 10.78
N LEU A 86 -21.67 7.26 10.52
CA LEU A 86 -22.72 7.11 11.52
C LEU A 86 -22.95 5.62 11.82
N ASP A 87 -23.44 5.35 13.03
CA ASP A 87 -23.93 4.05 13.45
C ASP A 87 -25.43 4.17 13.73
N LEU A 88 -26.23 3.46 12.95
CA LEU A 88 -27.70 3.39 13.06
C LEU A 88 -28.15 2.17 13.89
N GLY A 89 -27.23 1.53 14.63
CA GLY A 89 -27.45 0.31 15.40
C GLY A 89 -26.62 -0.86 14.87
N LYS A 90 -26.04 -1.65 15.78
CA LYS A 90 -25.04 -2.71 15.47
C LYS A 90 -25.45 -3.68 14.36
N GLU A 91 -26.72 -4.04 14.23
CA GLU A 91 -27.19 -4.97 13.20
C GLU A 91 -27.38 -4.32 11.83
N TYR A 92 -27.87 -3.08 11.81
CA TYR A 92 -28.11 -2.32 10.59
C TYR A 92 -26.79 -1.90 9.92
N SER A 93 -25.85 -1.40 10.72
CA SER A 93 -24.50 -1.05 10.28
C SER A 93 -23.73 -2.28 9.76
N LYS A 94 -23.91 -3.45 10.38
CA LYS A 94 -23.35 -4.72 9.88
C LYS A 94 -23.95 -5.15 8.55
N TYR A 95 -25.27 -5.07 8.37
CA TYR A 95 -25.94 -5.42 7.12
C TYR A 95 -25.46 -4.56 5.93
N LEU A 96 -25.38 -3.23 6.11
CA LEU A 96 -24.86 -2.31 5.09
C LEU A 96 -23.37 -2.56 4.78
N ALA A 97 -22.55 -2.87 5.81
CA ALA A 97 -21.15 -3.23 5.63
C ALA A 97 -20.94 -4.50 4.79
N THR A 98 -21.78 -5.53 4.98
CA THR A 98 -21.72 -6.75 4.16
C THR A 98 -22.03 -6.50 2.69
N LYS A 99 -22.89 -5.51 2.39
CA LYS A 99 -23.29 -5.18 1.01
C LYS A 99 -22.24 -4.34 0.27
N GLN A 100 -21.44 -3.54 0.97
CA GLN A 100 -20.35 -2.74 0.39
C GLN A 100 -18.99 -3.46 0.35
N ARG A 101 -18.83 -4.60 1.03
CA ARG A 101 -17.59 -5.38 0.98
C ARG A 101 -17.37 -5.94 -0.43
N ARG A 102 -16.44 -5.33 -1.19
CA ARG A 102 -15.61 -6.13 -2.10
C ARG A 102 -14.83 -7.08 -1.19
N THR A 103 -15.15 -8.36 -1.22
CA THR A 103 -14.37 -9.37 -0.50
C THR A 103 -12.95 -9.30 -1.05
N LYS A 104 -12.04 -8.70 -0.28
CA LYS A 104 -10.63 -8.72 -0.62
C LYS A 104 -10.21 -10.17 -0.47
N ARG A 105 -9.90 -10.83 -1.59
CA ARG A 105 -9.47 -12.22 -1.63
C ARG A 105 -8.38 -12.43 -0.58
N LYS A 106 -8.48 -13.52 0.19
CA LYS A 106 -7.38 -13.90 1.08
C LYS A 106 -6.21 -14.31 0.20
N GLU A 107 -5.15 -13.50 0.22
CA GLU A 107 -3.96 -13.74 -0.61
C GLU A 107 -2.71 -13.95 0.24
N MET A 108 -1.89 -14.90 -0.17
CA MET A 108 -0.51 -15.05 0.28
C MET A 108 0.41 -14.15 -0.56
N VAL A 109 1.44 -13.54 0.05
CA VAL A 109 2.41 -12.69 -0.65
C VAL A 109 3.81 -13.28 -0.49
N ILE A 110 4.48 -13.56 -1.59
CA ILE A 110 5.80 -14.19 -1.59
C ILE A 110 6.81 -13.25 -2.20
N TRP A 111 7.90 -13.00 -1.47
CA TRP A 111 9.12 -12.46 -2.05
C TRP A 111 9.99 -13.61 -2.54
N LEU A 112 10.01 -13.85 -3.85
CA LEU A 112 10.74 -14.98 -4.44
C LEU A 112 12.09 -14.50 -4.98
N GLN A 113 13.18 -14.85 -4.32
CA GLN A 113 14.53 -14.50 -4.75
C GLN A 113 14.98 -15.41 -5.88
N MET A 114 14.90 -14.90 -7.11
CA MET A 114 15.25 -15.64 -8.33
C MET A 114 16.77 -15.78 -8.49
N THR A 115 17.52 -14.80 -8.01
CA THR A 115 18.97 -14.76 -8.11
C THR A 115 19.58 -13.79 -7.11
N ASP A 116 20.84 -14.00 -6.75
CA ASP A 116 21.67 -13.04 -6.01
C ASP A 116 22.46 -12.11 -6.96
N ALA A 117 22.53 -12.45 -8.25
CA ALA A 117 23.31 -11.74 -9.25
C ALA A 117 22.65 -10.40 -9.60
N CYS A 118 23.45 -9.35 -9.73
CA CYS A 118 22.99 -8.01 -10.09
C CYS A 118 24.13 -7.22 -10.73
N ASN A 119 23.79 -6.42 -11.73
CA ASN A 119 24.69 -5.48 -12.40
C ASN A 119 24.93 -4.19 -11.60
N LEU A 120 24.10 -3.87 -10.61
CA LEU A 120 24.24 -2.69 -9.75
C LEU A 120 24.91 -3.00 -8.40
N ARG A 121 25.45 -1.95 -7.76
CA ARG A 121 26.03 -1.95 -6.40
C ARG A 121 25.36 -0.90 -5.53
N CYS A 122 24.04 -1.03 -5.36
CA CYS A 122 23.28 -0.04 -4.60
C CYS A 122 23.80 0.07 -3.15
N SER A 123 23.94 1.30 -2.65
CA SER A 123 24.55 1.60 -1.34
C SER A 123 23.78 1.00 -0.15
N TYR A 124 22.46 0.83 -0.29
CA TYR A 124 21.57 0.27 0.72
C TYR A 124 21.21 -1.21 0.48
N CYS A 125 21.85 -1.89 -0.48
CA CYS A 125 21.43 -3.22 -0.88
C CYS A 125 21.69 -4.25 0.23
N TYR A 126 20.65 -4.99 0.61
CA TYR A 126 20.75 -6.05 1.63
C TYR A 126 21.22 -7.40 1.05
N ILE A 127 21.40 -7.52 -0.27
CA ILE A 127 21.77 -8.78 -0.93
C ILE A 127 23.28 -8.83 -1.12
N ASN A 128 23.92 -9.83 -0.52
CA ASN A 128 25.28 -10.19 -0.85
C ASN A 128 25.34 -10.78 -2.28
N LYS A 129 25.93 -10.03 -3.22
CA LYS A 129 25.87 -10.33 -4.65
C LYS A 129 26.71 -11.57 -4.97
N SER A 130 26.09 -12.56 -5.59
CA SER A 130 26.75 -13.80 -5.99
C SER A 130 26.11 -14.36 -7.28
N PRO A 131 26.76 -15.29 -8.01
CA PRO A 131 26.16 -15.91 -9.19
C PRO A 131 25.10 -16.98 -8.84
N LYS A 132 24.59 -17.00 -7.60
CA LYS A 132 23.56 -17.97 -7.21
C LYS A 132 22.23 -17.64 -7.87
N HIS A 133 21.55 -18.70 -8.31
CA HIS A 133 20.25 -18.64 -8.96
C HIS A 133 19.33 -19.70 -8.39
N MET A 134 18.03 -19.40 -8.35
CA MET A 134 17.03 -20.41 -8.11
C MET A 134 16.89 -21.32 -9.34
N CYS A 135 16.90 -22.63 -9.12
CA CYS A 135 16.56 -23.61 -10.15
C CYS A 135 15.06 -23.52 -10.45
N ILE A 136 14.68 -23.65 -11.74
CA ILE A 136 13.28 -23.63 -12.13
C ILE A 136 12.46 -24.76 -11.50
N GLY A 137 13.07 -25.95 -11.34
CA GLY A 137 12.42 -27.09 -10.66
C GLY A 137 12.06 -26.75 -9.20
N THR A 138 12.97 -26.07 -8.50
CA THR A 138 12.73 -25.55 -7.14
C THR A 138 11.57 -24.55 -7.14
N ALA A 139 11.58 -23.58 -8.06
CA ALA A 139 10.52 -22.57 -8.16
C ALA A 139 9.14 -23.20 -8.41
N LYS A 140 9.03 -24.11 -9.38
CA LYS A 140 7.79 -24.83 -9.70
C LYS A 140 7.30 -25.66 -8.52
N ALA A 141 8.18 -26.43 -7.89
CA ALA A 141 7.83 -27.25 -6.73
C ALA A 141 7.34 -26.41 -5.52
N LEU A 142 8.00 -25.28 -5.25
CA LEU A 142 7.54 -24.33 -4.22
C LEU A 142 6.15 -23.79 -4.53
N ILE A 143 5.89 -23.38 -5.77
CA ILE A 143 4.60 -22.83 -6.18
C ILE A 143 3.49 -23.87 -6.10
N SER A 144 3.71 -25.10 -6.60
CA SER A 144 2.75 -26.19 -6.46
C SER A 144 2.39 -26.43 -4.99
N LYS A 145 3.41 -26.56 -4.13
CA LYS A 145 3.19 -26.78 -2.70
C LYS A 145 2.44 -25.62 -2.05
N MET A 146 2.77 -24.37 -2.37
CA MET A 146 2.04 -23.21 -1.88
C MET A 146 0.57 -23.20 -2.32
N ALA A 147 0.29 -23.57 -3.57
CA ALA A 147 -1.08 -23.60 -4.09
C ALA A 147 -1.94 -24.60 -3.33
N GLU A 148 -1.40 -25.80 -3.06
CA GLU A 148 -2.05 -26.83 -2.24
C GLU A 148 -2.28 -26.36 -0.80
N GLU A 149 -1.27 -25.75 -0.17
CA GLU A 149 -1.39 -25.21 1.19
C GLU A 149 -2.43 -24.09 1.26
N CYS A 150 -2.43 -23.17 0.28
CA CYS A 150 -3.38 -22.07 0.20
C CYS A 150 -4.80 -22.57 0.03
N HIS A 151 -5.03 -23.53 -0.86
CA HIS A 151 -6.33 -24.12 -1.09
C HIS A 151 -6.89 -24.76 0.20
N ARG A 152 -6.06 -25.57 0.88
CA ARG A 152 -6.42 -26.20 2.17
C ARG A 152 -6.78 -25.18 3.25
N ASP A 153 -6.09 -24.04 3.28
CA ASP A 153 -6.29 -22.99 4.28
C ASP A 153 -7.33 -21.93 3.87
N GLY A 154 -8.03 -22.11 2.74
CA GLY A 154 -9.02 -21.16 2.24
C GLY A 154 -8.43 -19.81 1.83
N ILE A 155 -7.18 -19.81 1.35
CA ILE A 155 -6.50 -18.68 0.73
C ILE A 155 -6.72 -18.79 -0.77
N GLU A 156 -7.34 -17.77 -1.35
CA GLU A 156 -7.85 -17.78 -2.73
C GLU A 156 -6.77 -17.45 -3.77
N GLY A 157 -5.64 -16.89 -3.36
CA GLY A 157 -4.56 -16.58 -4.30
C GLY A 157 -3.18 -16.36 -3.70
N ILE A 158 -2.19 -16.36 -4.59
CA ILE A 158 -0.77 -16.16 -4.28
C ILE A 158 -0.27 -15.02 -5.14
N LYS A 159 0.33 -14.01 -4.51
CA LYS A 159 1.03 -12.93 -5.19
C LYS A 159 2.53 -13.14 -5.05
N ILE A 160 3.18 -13.46 -6.15
CA ILE A 160 4.63 -13.66 -6.24
C ILE A 160 5.29 -12.37 -6.71
N LYS A 161 6.14 -11.81 -5.85
CA LYS A 161 7.08 -10.74 -6.20
C LYS A 161 8.38 -11.40 -6.62
N CYS A 162 8.61 -11.49 -7.92
CA CYS A 162 9.86 -11.95 -8.49
C CYS A 162 10.94 -10.90 -8.22
N ALA A 163 11.92 -11.26 -7.40
CA ALA A 163 12.90 -10.35 -6.84
C ALA A 163 14.27 -11.02 -6.77
N GLY A 164 15.20 -10.40 -6.04
CA GLY A 164 16.58 -10.85 -5.88
C GLY A 164 17.55 -9.72 -6.19
N GLY A 165 18.72 -10.06 -6.71
CA GLY A 165 19.68 -9.10 -7.23
C GLY A 165 19.09 -8.30 -8.39
N GLU A 166 19.05 -8.89 -9.58
CA GLU A 166 18.27 -8.41 -10.72
C GLU A 166 17.56 -9.61 -11.37
N PRO A 167 16.25 -9.79 -11.14
CA PRO A 167 15.53 -10.96 -11.63
C PRO A 167 15.42 -11.02 -13.17
N THR A 168 15.50 -9.89 -13.89
CA THR A 168 15.38 -9.89 -15.36
C THR A 168 16.57 -10.53 -16.07
N ILE A 169 17.72 -10.67 -15.39
CA ILE A 169 18.85 -11.52 -15.86
C ILE A 169 18.39 -12.96 -16.12
N ARG A 170 17.34 -13.41 -15.41
CA ARG A 170 16.75 -14.75 -15.52
C ARG A 170 15.41 -14.72 -16.24
N TRP A 171 15.19 -13.77 -17.17
CA TRP A 171 13.90 -13.59 -17.84
C TRP A 171 13.34 -14.88 -18.45
N GLY A 172 14.15 -15.69 -19.15
CA GLY A 172 13.66 -16.96 -19.72
C GLY A 172 13.06 -17.92 -18.67
N VAL A 173 13.68 -18.00 -17.49
CA VAL A 173 13.18 -18.81 -16.36
C VAL A 173 11.91 -18.21 -15.77
N LEU A 174 11.83 -16.88 -15.66
CA LEU A 174 10.63 -16.19 -15.19
C LEU A 174 9.45 -16.40 -16.13
N LYS A 175 9.67 -16.22 -17.43
CA LYS A 175 8.65 -16.45 -18.46
C LYS A 175 8.11 -17.88 -18.39
N GLU A 176 9.01 -18.87 -18.36
CA GLU A 176 8.62 -20.28 -18.21
C GLU A 176 7.84 -20.54 -16.92
N LEU A 177 8.23 -19.92 -15.80
CA LEU A 177 7.52 -20.07 -14.52
C LEU A 177 6.10 -19.50 -14.56
N VAL A 178 5.93 -18.31 -15.15
CA VAL A 178 4.62 -17.67 -15.31
C VAL A 178 3.73 -18.50 -16.23
N ASP A 179 4.23 -18.86 -17.42
CA ASP A 179 3.52 -19.68 -18.41
C ASP A 179 3.11 -21.03 -17.80
N TRP A 180 4.03 -21.70 -17.09
CA TRP A 180 3.76 -22.97 -16.41
C TRP A 180 2.69 -22.83 -15.33
N SER A 181 2.72 -21.78 -14.50
CA SER A 181 1.77 -21.66 -13.38
C SER A 181 0.32 -21.47 -13.83
N GLY A 182 0.09 -20.85 -15.00
CA GLY A 182 -1.25 -20.72 -15.57
C GLY A 182 -1.86 -22.06 -16.01
N VAL A 183 -1.03 -23.00 -16.46
CA VAL A 183 -1.46 -24.33 -16.95
C VAL A 183 -1.39 -25.38 -15.84
N GLY A 184 -0.26 -25.44 -15.15
CA GLY A 184 0.08 -26.46 -14.16
C GLY A 184 -0.73 -26.39 -12.86
N LEU A 185 -1.30 -25.23 -12.53
CA LEU A 185 -2.18 -25.06 -11.37
C LEU A 185 -3.67 -25.11 -11.72
N SER A 186 -4.04 -25.43 -12.97
CA SER A 186 -5.44 -25.43 -13.42
C SER A 186 -6.39 -26.30 -12.57
N LYS A 187 -5.86 -27.30 -11.85
CA LYS A 187 -6.61 -28.18 -10.95
C LYS A 187 -6.75 -27.66 -9.51
N VAL A 188 -6.05 -26.59 -9.14
CA VAL A 188 -6.10 -25.97 -7.81
C VAL A 188 -6.77 -24.61 -7.94
N PRO A 189 -7.88 -24.33 -7.21
CA PRO A 189 -8.63 -23.08 -7.34
C PRO A 189 -7.94 -21.93 -6.59
N THR A 190 -6.64 -21.72 -6.87
CA THR A 190 -5.80 -20.68 -6.29
C THR A 190 -5.18 -19.88 -7.44
N HIS A 191 -5.51 -18.58 -7.55
CA HIS A 191 -4.91 -17.74 -8.61
C HIS A 191 -3.47 -17.35 -8.26
N VAL A 192 -2.59 -17.28 -9.26
CA VAL A 192 -1.21 -16.81 -9.06
C VAL A 192 -0.95 -15.54 -9.86
N ASP A 193 -0.60 -14.49 -9.14
CA ASP A 193 -0.30 -13.16 -9.66
C ASP A 193 1.20 -12.89 -9.56
N TYR A 194 1.80 -12.41 -10.65
CA TYR A 194 3.23 -12.04 -10.66
C TYR A 194 3.43 -10.52 -10.67
N VAL A 195 4.49 -10.10 -10.00
CA VAL A 195 5.08 -8.76 -10.11
C VAL A 195 6.58 -8.93 -10.25
N ILE A 196 7.18 -8.36 -11.29
CA ILE A 196 8.63 -8.37 -11.49
C ILE A 196 9.18 -7.08 -10.89
N LEU A 197 10.06 -7.21 -9.90
CA LEU A 197 10.79 -6.09 -9.30
C LEU A 197 12.14 -5.97 -9.99
N THR A 198 12.35 -4.93 -10.78
CA THR A 198 13.57 -4.77 -11.58
C THR A 198 14.23 -3.43 -11.33
N ASN A 199 15.55 -3.38 -11.44
CA ASN A 199 16.30 -2.14 -11.40
C ASN A 199 16.08 -1.26 -12.64
N GLY A 200 15.55 -1.82 -13.74
CA GLY A 200 15.19 -1.08 -14.95
C GLY A 200 16.34 -0.72 -15.88
N THR A 201 17.58 -1.11 -15.59
CA THR A 201 18.74 -0.79 -16.44
C THR A 201 18.72 -1.49 -17.79
N HIS A 202 18.16 -2.70 -17.84
CA HIS A 202 18.01 -3.44 -19.08
C HIS A 202 16.79 -4.36 -18.98
N LEU A 203 15.85 -4.22 -19.92
CA LEU A 203 14.73 -5.15 -20.11
C LEU A 203 14.82 -5.76 -21.52
N PRO A 204 14.84 -7.09 -21.65
CA PRO A 204 14.79 -7.73 -22.95
C PRO A 204 13.53 -7.31 -23.74
N PRO A 205 13.60 -7.13 -25.08
CA PRO A 205 12.42 -6.80 -25.89
C PRO A 205 11.26 -7.78 -25.72
N ASP A 206 11.56 -9.08 -25.59
CA ASP A 206 10.56 -10.12 -25.32
C ASP A 206 9.83 -9.90 -23.98
N LEU A 207 10.53 -9.44 -22.93
CA LEU A 207 9.91 -9.09 -21.65
C LEU A 207 8.93 -7.92 -21.78
N ILE A 208 9.30 -6.90 -22.55
CA ILE A 208 8.44 -5.72 -22.76
C ILE A 208 7.14 -6.11 -23.48
N ASN A 209 7.25 -6.89 -24.55
CA ASN A 209 6.09 -7.40 -25.28
C ASN A 209 5.23 -8.31 -24.38
N TYR A 210 5.87 -9.21 -23.63
CA TYR A 210 5.16 -10.08 -22.71
C TYR A 210 4.41 -9.33 -21.62
N ALA A 211 5.00 -8.25 -21.07
CA ALA A 211 4.35 -7.40 -20.07
C ALA A 211 3.12 -6.69 -20.64
N ALA A 212 3.18 -6.23 -21.90
CA ALA A 212 2.05 -5.62 -22.61
C ALA A 212 0.90 -6.63 -22.83
N ASP A 213 1.22 -7.84 -23.27
CA ASP A 213 0.21 -8.84 -23.66
C ASP A 213 -0.43 -9.57 -22.47
N ARG A 214 0.39 -9.96 -21.48
CA ARG A 214 -0.02 -10.84 -20.35
C ARG A 214 -0.31 -10.08 -19.06
N LYS A 215 -0.24 -8.74 -19.07
CA LYS A 215 -0.45 -7.86 -17.91
C LYS A 215 0.41 -8.23 -16.68
N VAL A 216 1.61 -8.78 -16.90
CA VAL A 216 2.58 -8.94 -15.80
C VAL A 216 2.99 -7.55 -15.33
N ARG A 217 2.79 -7.28 -14.04
CA ARG A 217 3.09 -5.97 -13.47
C ARG A 217 4.59 -5.81 -13.30
N LEU A 218 5.13 -4.72 -13.82
CA LEU A 218 6.50 -4.30 -13.59
C LEU A 218 6.55 -3.28 -12.44
N SER A 219 7.51 -3.44 -11.55
CA SER A 219 7.91 -2.40 -10.62
C SER A 219 9.37 -2.04 -10.87
N ILE A 220 9.61 -0.84 -11.36
CA ILE A 220 10.95 -0.32 -11.62
C ILE A 220 11.42 0.44 -10.39
N SER A 221 12.64 0.15 -9.95
CA SER A 221 13.27 0.94 -8.91
C SER A 221 13.92 2.19 -9.49
N LEU A 222 13.47 3.36 -9.05
CA LEU A 222 14.00 4.68 -9.41
C LEU A 222 14.02 5.51 -8.13
N ASP A 223 15.17 6.10 -7.81
CA ASP A 223 15.41 6.70 -6.48
C ASP A 223 15.50 8.22 -6.55
N GLY A 224 15.37 8.79 -7.74
CA GLY A 224 15.49 10.20 -7.99
C GLY A 224 15.80 10.44 -9.45
N VAL A 225 15.87 11.70 -9.84
CA VAL A 225 16.33 12.09 -11.18
C VAL A 225 17.86 12.20 -11.16
N GLN A 226 18.52 11.61 -12.16
CA GLN A 226 19.97 11.66 -12.38
C GLN A 226 20.79 11.41 -11.10
N GLN A 227 21.47 12.44 -10.59
CA GLN A 227 22.41 12.37 -9.47
C GLN A 227 21.79 11.71 -8.22
N TRP A 228 20.50 11.92 -7.97
CA TRP A 228 19.81 11.38 -6.80
C TRP A 228 19.67 9.86 -6.86
N HIS A 229 19.46 9.33 -8.07
CA HIS A 229 19.44 7.88 -8.30
C HIS A 229 20.87 7.32 -8.32
N ASP A 230 21.78 7.99 -9.02
CA ASP A 230 23.12 7.48 -9.27
C ASP A 230 23.97 7.38 -8.01
N LYS A 231 23.79 8.29 -7.04
CA LYS A 231 24.41 8.18 -5.70
C LYS A 231 24.04 6.88 -4.97
N ASN A 232 22.81 6.43 -5.17
CA ASN A 232 22.28 5.26 -4.49
C ASN A 232 22.46 3.97 -5.28
N ARG A 233 22.50 4.05 -6.61
CA ARG A 233 22.36 2.89 -7.51
C ARG A 233 23.38 2.90 -8.66
N PRO A 234 24.69 2.99 -8.38
CA PRO A 234 25.69 2.89 -9.43
C PRO A 234 25.78 1.46 -9.96
N TYR A 235 26.25 1.32 -11.20
CA TYR A 235 26.76 0.07 -11.75
C TYR A 235 27.96 -0.44 -10.94
N ALA A 236 28.33 -1.71 -11.14
CA ALA A 236 29.50 -2.29 -10.48
C ALA A 236 30.83 -1.56 -10.76
N ASN A 237 30.92 -0.82 -11.87
CA ASN A 237 32.06 0.01 -12.22
C ASN A 237 31.96 1.46 -11.67
N GLY A 238 30.95 1.77 -10.86
CA GLY A 238 30.73 3.10 -10.28
C GLY A 238 29.97 4.09 -11.17
N GLN A 239 29.67 3.76 -12.43
CA GLN A 239 28.91 4.64 -13.31
C GLN A 239 27.44 4.76 -12.85
N GLY A 240 26.84 5.93 -13.07
CA GLY A 240 25.42 6.17 -12.86
C GLY A 240 24.56 5.26 -13.75
N SER A 241 23.37 4.90 -13.27
CA SER A 241 22.44 4.01 -13.97
C SER A 241 21.12 4.67 -14.38
N PHE A 242 20.89 5.92 -13.97
CA PHE A 242 19.65 6.66 -14.25
C PHE A 242 19.31 6.70 -15.74
N CYS A 243 20.27 7.04 -16.61
CA CYS A 243 20.02 7.21 -18.04
C CYS A 243 19.48 5.94 -18.71
N ASP A 244 19.91 4.76 -18.27
CA ASP A 244 19.42 3.49 -18.81
C ASP A 244 18.05 3.13 -18.26
N VAL A 245 17.78 3.47 -17.00
CA VAL A 245 16.44 3.33 -16.39
C VAL A 245 15.44 4.25 -17.07
N ASP A 246 15.80 5.50 -17.31
CA ASP A 246 14.97 6.50 -18.00
C ASP A 246 14.63 6.05 -19.43
N ARG A 247 15.63 5.58 -20.19
CA ARG A 247 15.42 5.02 -21.53
C ARG A 247 14.47 3.82 -21.50
N THR A 248 14.62 2.94 -20.50
CA THR A 248 13.75 1.78 -20.33
C THR A 248 12.31 2.20 -20.04
N ILE A 249 12.10 3.19 -19.16
CA ILE A 249 10.79 3.76 -18.89
C ILE A 249 10.18 4.31 -20.18
N ASP A 250 10.91 5.09 -20.97
CA ASP A 250 10.42 5.63 -22.24
C ASP A 250 9.99 4.54 -23.23
N VAL A 251 10.75 3.44 -23.32
CA VAL A 251 10.38 2.29 -24.17
C VAL A 251 9.07 1.66 -23.70
N LEU A 252 8.89 1.47 -22.39
CA LEU A 252 7.66 0.94 -21.82
C LEU A 252 6.47 1.87 -22.08
N LEU A 253 6.65 3.18 -21.89
CA LEU A 253 5.61 4.18 -22.10
C LEU A 253 5.10 4.17 -23.55
N ARG A 254 6.01 4.07 -24.54
CA ARG A 254 5.68 3.94 -25.98
C ARG A 254 4.92 2.66 -26.33
N ARG A 255 4.98 1.64 -25.48
CA ARG A 255 4.26 0.37 -25.63
C ARG A 255 3.00 0.29 -24.76
N ASP A 256 2.56 1.42 -24.22
CA ASP A 256 1.43 1.53 -23.28
C ASP A 256 1.59 0.67 -21.99
N VAL A 257 2.84 0.37 -21.62
CA VAL A 257 3.15 -0.31 -20.36
C VAL A 257 3.53 0.76 -19.33
N ARG A 258 2.71 0.93 -18.30
CA ARG A 258 2.98 1.86 -17.18
C ARG A 258 3.52 1.09 -15.97
N PRO A 259 4.84 1.06 -15.73
CA PRO A 259 5.40 0.42 -14.55
C PRO A 259 5.08 1.21 -13.28
N GLY A 260 5.03 0.53 -12.14
CA GLY A 260 5.05 1.19 -10.84
C GLY A 260 6.48 1.56 -10.45
N ILE A 261 6.71 2.80 -10.04
CA ILE A 261 8.00 3.26 -9.53
C ILE A 261 8.13 2.95 -8.03
N SER A 262 9.17 2.23 -7.66
CA SER A 262 9.50 1.92 -6.26
C SER A 262 10.74 2.68 -5.83
N VAL A 263 10.57 3.57 -4.86
CA VAL A 263 11.61 4.49 -4.41
C VAL A 263 12.09 4.08 -3.02
N THR A 264 13.40 3.98 -2.83
CA THR A 264 14.02 3.88 -1.50
C THR A 264 14.56 5.24 -1.12
N ILE A 265 14.00 5.84 -0.06
CA ILE A 265 14.44 7.15 0.43
C ILE A 265 15.60 6.95 1.39
N THR A 266 16.74 7.56 1.07
CA THR A 266 17.95 7.64 1.87
C THR A 266 18.32 9.11 2.10
N LYS A 267 19.30 9.36 2.97
CA LYS A 267 19.91 10.69 3.12
C LYS A 267 20.48 11.25 1.80
N GLU A 268 20.82 10.38 0.85
CA GLU A 268 21.45 10.77 -0.41
C GLU A 268 20.47 11.33 -1.43
N ASN A 269 19.17 10.99 -1.34
CA ASN A 269 18.14 11.38 -2.33
C ASN A 269 16.92 12.10 -1.74
N VAL A 270 16.82 12.25 -0.42
CA VAL A 270 15.65 12.86 0.24
C VAL A 270 15.33 14.27 -0.26
N LYS A 271 16.34 15.04 -0.68
CA LYS A 271 16.17 16.39 -1.24
C LYS A 271 15.66 16.40 -2.69
N GLY A 272 15.71 15.26 -3.38
CA GLY A 272 15.24 15.08 -4.77
C GLY A 272 13.82 14.52 -4.89
N LEU A 273 13.07 14.40 -3.79
CA LEU A 273 11.74 13.76 -3.82
C LEU A 273 10.72 14.54 -4.65
N THR A 274 10.72 15.87 -4.57
CA THR A 274 9.80 16.70 -5.37
C THR A 274 10.09 16.58 -6.85
N GLU A 275 11.36 16.63 -7.25
CA GLU A 275 11.81 16.46 -8.63
C GLU A 275 11.42 15.08 -9.18
N LEU A 276 11.56 14.02 -8.37
CA LEU A 276 11.11 12.68 -8.75
C LEU A 276 9.59 12.56 -8.85
N ALA A 277 8.85 13.20 -7.95
CA ALA A 277 7.39 13.22 -8.01
C ALA A 277 6.91 13.92 -9.28
N GLU A 278 7.53 15.05 -9.64
CA GLU A 278 7.27 15.77 -10.89
C GLU A 278 7.52 14.87 -12.11
N TYR A 279 8.70 14.24 -12.18
CA TYR A 279 9.04 13.28 -13.22
C TYR A 279 7.97 12.18 -13.37
N CYS A 280 7.49 11.62 -12.24
CA CYS A 280 6.49 10.55 -12.27
C CYS A 280 5.11 11.05 -12.72
N VAL A 281 4.67 12.21 -12.22
CA VAL A 281 3.37 12.79 -12.58
C VAL A 281 3.30 13.16 -14.06
N GLN A 282 4.33 13.85 -14.58
CA GLN A 282 4.40 14.25 -15.99
C GLN A 282 4.39 13.05 -16.94
N ARG A 283 4.86 11.90 -16.49
CA ARG A 283 4.93 10.66 -17.29
C ARG A 283 3.82 9.66 -16.97
N ASN A 284 2.83 10.03 -16.16
CA ASN A 284 1.72 9.16 -15.72
C ASN A 284 2.22 7.83 -15.11
N LEU A 285 3.16 7.93 -14.17
CA LEU A 285 3.74 6.80 -13.46
C LEU A 285 3.26 6.80 -12.02
N SER A 286 2.67 5.69 -11.58
CA SER A 286 2.42 5.46 -10.15
C SER A 286 3.75 5.31 -9.41
N PHE A 287 3.88 5.89 -8.21
CA PHE A 287 5.12 5.81 -7.43
C PHE A 287 4.89 5.57 -5.95
N ARG A 288 5.83 4.87 -5.32
CA ARG A 288 5.84 4.61 -3.88
C ARG A 288 7.16 5.05 -3.25
N PHE A 289 7.06 6.00 -2.33
CA PHE A 289 8.12 6.41 -1.44
C PHE A 289 8.24 5.47 -0.24
N SER A 290 9.37 4.80 -0.07
CA SER A 290 9.64 3.93 1.08
C SER A 290 10.91 4.38 1.81
N PRO A 291 10.85 4.79 3.08
CA PRO A 291 12.05 5.09 3.84
C PRO A 291 12.98 3.88 3.94
N TYR A 292 14.30 4.12 3.84
CA TYR A 292 15.30 3.08 3.98
C TYR A 292 15.28 2.50 5.40
N ARG A 293 15.05 1.18 5.50
CA ARG A 293 14.85 0.49 6.77
C ARG A 293 16.19 0.07 7.39
N ARG A 294 16.93 1.03 7.96
CA ARG A 294 18.12 0.77 8.76
C ARG A 294 17.91 1.15 10.22
N ALA A 295 18.48 0.37 11.14
CA ALA A 295 18.63 0.82 12.51
C ALA A 295 19.71 1.90 12.57
N LEU A 296 19.47 2.93 13.37
CA LEU A 296 20.39 4.03 13.62
C LEU A 296 21.01 3.88 15.01
N THR A 297 22.28 4.25 15.11
CA THR A 297 23.09 4.10 16.32
C THR A 297 22.72 5.07 17.43
N SER A 298 22.23 6.27 17.08
CA SER A 298 21.84 7.31 18.03
C SER A 298 20.38 7.75 17.83
N PRO A 299 19.62 8.02 18.91
CA PRO A 299 18.31 8.66 18.85
C PRO A 299 18.32 10.04 18.16
N GLU A 300 19.39 10.81 18.31
CA GLU A 300 19.58 12.12 17.71
C GLU A 300 19.69 12.01 16.18
N ASP A 301 20.42 11.02 15.66
CA ASP A 301 20.51 10.74 14.23
C ASP A 301 19.12 10.39 13.66
N LEU A 302 18.37 9.53 14.35
CA LEU A 302 17.01 9.16 13.96
C LEU A 302 16.08 10.37 13.94
N LYS A 303 16.16 11.23 14.95
CA LYS A 303 15.38 12.47 15.01
C LYS A 303 15.76 13.41 13.86
N SER A 304 17.05 13.57 13.59
CA SER A 304 17.55 14.43 12.51
C SER A 304 17.07 13.95 11.14
N GLU A 305 17.27 12.67 10.82
CA GLU A 305 16.81 12.09 9.55
C GLU A 305 15.28 12.16 9.41
N ASN A 306 14.53 11.92 10.49
CA ASN A 306 13.07 12.06 10.47
C ASN A 306 12.65 13.51 10.20
N ASN A 307 13.32 14.50 10.78
CA ASN A 307 13.01 15.92 10.55
C ASN A 307 13.26 16.32 9.09
N GLU A 308 14.41 15.92 8.52
CA GLU A 308 14.72 16.19 7.11
C GLU A 308 13.70 15.49 6.19
N LEU A 309 13.37 14.23 6.47
CA LEU A 309 12.36 13.49 5.72
C LEU A 309 10.97 14.14 5.81
N ILE A 310 10.55 14.60 6.98
CA ILE A 310 9.27 15.32 7.15
C ILE A 310 9.27 16.60 6.33
N TYR A 311 10.37 17.36 6.37
CA TYR A 311 10.50 18.62 5.64
C TYR A 311 10.37 18.40 4.13
N GLU A 312 11.15 17.46 3.56
CA GLU A 312 11.13 17.21 2.12
C GLU A 312 9.83 16.54 1.64
N LEU A 313 9.23 15.66 2.43
CA LEU A 313 7.91 15.11 2.12
C LEU A 313 6.82 16.18 2.11
N ARG A 314 6.85 17.13 3.04
CA ARG A 314 5.89 18.25 3.05
C ARG A 314 6.06 19.14 1.83
N ARG A 315 7.30 19.44 1.42
CA ARG A 315 7.58 20.17 0.18
C ARG A 315 7.05 19.43 -1.05
N CYS A 316 7.33 18.14 -1.14
CA CYS A 316 6.84 17.30 -2.24
C CYS A 316 5.32 17.22 -2.28
N TYR A 317 4.64 17.06 -1.13
CA TYR A 317 3.18 16.99 -1.11
C TYR A 317 2.51 18.33 -1.36
N ALA A 318 3.08 19.45 -0.91
CA ALA A 318 2.61 20.77 -1.29
C ALA A 318 2.65 20.94 -2.82
N TRP A 319 3.76 20.57 -3.46
CA TRP A 319 3.85 20.58 -4.92
C TRP A 319 2.80 19.67 -5.58
N LEU A 320 2.56 18.46 -5.04
CA LEU A 320 1.53 17.55 -5.55
C LEU A 320 0.09 18.06 -5.37
N GLU A 321 -0.19 18.86 -4.35
CA GLU A 321 -1.49 19.53 -4.20
C GLU A 321 -1.72 20.55 -5.32
N ASP A 322 -0.67 21.27 -5.74
CA ASP A 322 -0.73 22.24 -6.84
C ASP A 322 -0.72 21.57 -8.23
N HIS A 323 -0.19 20.33 -8.32
CA HIS A 323 0.02 19.60 -9.58
C HIS A 323 -0.66 18.23 -9.55
N LEU A 324 -1.92 18.18 -9.10
CA LEU A 324 -2.69 16.94 -9.06
C LEU A 324 -2.71 16.29 -10.46
N PRO A 325 -2.47 14.97 -10.56
CA PRO A 325 -2.65 14.27 -11.84
C PRO A 325 -4.11 14.39 -12.31
N GLU A 326 -4.33 14.44 -13.62
CA GLU A 326 -5.68 14.33 -14.18
C GLU A 326 -6.34 13.02 -13.68
N PRO A 327 -7.61 13.04 -13.25
CA PRO A 327 -8.35 11.84 -12.85
C PRO A 327 -8.36 10.69 -13.87
N SER A 328 -8.19 11.00 -15.16
CA SER A 328 -8.03 10.00 -16.24
C SER A 328 -6.70 9.24 -16.19
N LEU A 329 -5.70 9.76 -15.50
CA LEU A 329 -4.37 9.17 -15.37
C LEU A 329 -4.36 8.10 -14.28
N HIS A 330 -3.49 7.10 -14.47
CA HIS A 330 -3.29 6.00 -13.52
C HIS A 330 -2.16 6.30 -12.53
N CYS A 331 -1.89 7.58 -12.26
CA CYS A 331 -0.82 8.03 -11.38
C CYS A 331 -1.28 7.98 -9.92
N VAL A 332 -0.89 6.91 -9.21
CA VAL A 332 -1.17 6.73 -7.78
C VAL A 332 0.13 6.88 -6.99
N HIS A 333 0.16 7.85 -6.08
CA HIS A 333 1.23 8.03 -5.11
C HIS A 333 0.95 7.27 -3.80
N LYS A 334 1.99 6.71 -3.17
CA LYS A 334 1.94 6.14 -1.81
C LYS A 334 3.21 6.43 -0.99
N PHE A 335 3.03 6.70 0.30
CA PHE A 335 4.12 6.72 1.28
C PHE A 335 4.10 5.49 2.18
N GLY A 336 5.18 4.72 2.15
CA GLY A 336 5.35 3.47 2.88
C GLY A 336 4.16 2.55 2.67
N ASP A 337 3.58 2.08 3.77
CA ASP A 337 2.38 1.24 3.78
C ASP A 337 1.14 1.97 4.33
N ILE A 338 1.14 3.31 4.32
CA ILE A 338 -0.05 4.11 4.64
C ILE A 338 -1.21 3.70 3.73
N SER A 339 -2.41 3.64 4.30
CA SER A 339 -3.61 3.30 3.55
C SER A 339 -4.86 3.89 4.19
N PHE A 340 -5.70 4.47 3.35
CA PHE A 340 -7.03 4.93 3.73
C PHE A 340 -8.14 3.94 3.33
N GLY A 341 -7.80 2.80 2.72
CA GLY A 341 -8.79 1.81 2.23
C GLY A 341 -9.38 0.87 3.29
N GLY A 342 -9.18 1.15 4.58
CA GLY A 342 -9.68 0.33 5.68
C GLY A 342 -8.68 0.14 6.81
N PRO A 343 -9.16 -0.35 7.97
CA PRO A 343 -8.35 -0.45 9.17
C PRO A 343 -7.19 -1.42 9.00
N LYS A 344 -5.98 -0.95 9.29
CA LYS A 344 -4.77 -1.78 9.37
C LYS A 344 -4.32 -1.92 10.81
N VAL A 345 -4.43 -3.14 11.34
CA VAL A 345 -3.80 -3.48 12.62
C VAL A 345 -2.30 -3.73 12.50
N ARG A 346 -1.77 -3.86 11.26
CA ARG A 346 -0.35 -4.02 10.92
C ARG A 346 -0.06 -3.62 9.47
N VAL A 347 1.19 -3.26 9.15
CA VAL A 347 1.61 -2.86 7.79
C VAL A 347 1.79 -4.01 6.79
N CYS A 348 2.30 -5.15 7.27
CA CYS A 348 2.65 -6.31 6.44
C CYS A 348 2.07 -7.60 7.03
N LYS A 349 2.10 -8.67 6.25
CA LYS A 349 1.57 -9.98 6.64
C LYS A 349 2.67 -10.93 7.12
N ILE A 350 3.88 -10.42 7.38
CA ILE A 350 5.03 -11.20 7.89
C ILE A 350 4.59 -12.04 9.09
N GLY A 351 4.95 -13.32 9.06
CA GLY A 351 4.54 -14.29 10.08
C GLY A 351 3.16 -14.89 9.88
N ASN A 352 2.37 -14.41 8.93
CA ASN A 352 1.02 -14.92 8.68
C ASN A 352 0.93 -15.50 7.26
N THR A 353 0.67 -14.64 6.27
CA THR A 353 0.50 -15.01 4.86
C THR A 353 1.50 -14.27 3.97
N GLU A 354 2.67 -13.92 4.52
CA GLU A 354 3.77 -13.35 3.76
C GLU A 354 5.12 -13.91 4.22
N ALA A 355 5.97 -14.24 3.26
CA ALA A 355 7.31 -14.79 3.45
C ALA A 355 8.26 -14.33 2.35
N ALA A 356 9.56 -14.45 2.62
CA ALA A 356 10.61 -14.39 1.61
C ALA A 356 11.24 -15.76 1.41
N ILE A 357 11.60 -16.09 0.17
CA ILE A 357 12.16 -17.38 -0.20
C ILE A 357 13.49 -17.14 -0.88
N ARG A 358 14.55 -17.78 -0.35
CA ARG A 358 15.91 -17.72 -0.89
C ARG A 358 16.05 -18.53 -2.17
N THR A 359 17.15 -18.33 -2.90
CA THR A 359 17.46 -19.09 -4.12
C THR A 359 17.52 -20.60 -3.90
N ASP A 360 17.84 -21.06 -2.68
CA ASP A 360 17.91 -22.46 -2.28
C ASP A 360 16.57 -23.03 -1.77
N GLY A 361 15.49 -22.25 -1.81
CA GLY A 361 14.15 -22.67 -1.37
C GLY A 361 13.89 -22.58 0.14
N LYS A 362 14.88 -22.10 0.92
CA LYS A 362 14.68 -21.82 2.34
C LYS A 362 13.73 -20.64 2.55
N VAL A 363 12.90 -20.75 3.58
CA VAL A 363 11.91 -19.75 3.97
C VAL A 363 12.52 -18.79 4.98
N CYS A 364 12.30 -17.51 4.79
CA CYS A 364 12.64 -16.42 5.70
C CYS A 364 11.37 -15.58 5.99
N LEU A 365 11.34 -14.90 7.13
CA LEU A 365 10.20 -14.04 7.49
C LEU A 365 10.08 -12.82 6.58
N CYS A 366 11.21 -12.28 6.16
CA CYS A 366 11.30 -11.02 5.43
C CYS A 366 12.50 -11.03 4.49
N GLN A 367 12.42 -10.27 3.40
CA GLN A 367 13.55 -10.06 2.49
C GLN A 367 14.73 -9.33 3.16
N PHE A 368 14.50 -8.60 4.25
CA PHE A 368 15.58 -7.96 5.03
C PHE A 368 16.17 -8.89 6.12
N ASP A 369 15.69 -10.13 6.22
CA ASP A 369 16.12 -11.13 7.21
C ASP A 369 16.53 -12.45 6.52
N MET A 370 17.08 -12.34 5.31
CA MET A 370 17.39 -13.49 4.45
C MET A 370 18.56 -14.35 4.95
N GLU A 371 19.35 -13.84 5.88
CA GLU A 371 20.43 -14.58 6.53
C GLU A 371 19.93 -15.59 7.57
N ASN A 372 18.69 -15.41 8.05
CA ASN A 372 18.07 -16.22 9.11
C ASN A 372 16.90 -17.05 8.56
N PRO A 373 17.16 -18.19 7.88
CA PRO A 373 16.11 -19.07 7.42
C PRO A 373 15.37 -19.72 8.60
N ILE A 374 14.04 -19.75 8.53
CA ILE A 374 13.15 -20.31 9.54
C ILE A 374 12.63 -21.72 9.18
N GLY A 375 12.99 -22.21 7.99
CA GLY A 375 12.60 -23.53 7.50
C GLY A 375 12.93 -23.72 6.02
N ASP A 376 12.48 -24.85 5.47
CA ASP A 376 12.66 -25.26 4.08
C ASP A 376 11.29 -25.39 3.42
N GLY A 377 11.04 -24.60 2.38
CA GLY A 377 9.73 -24.54 1.73
C GLY A 377 9.38 -25.80 0.95
N LEU A 378 10.37 -26.55 0.47
CA LEU A 378 10.17 -27.81 -0.23
C LEU A 378 9.88 -28.94 0.75
N ARG A 379 10.59 -28.99 1.89
CA ARG A 379 10.38 -30.02 2.91
C ARG A 379 9.11 -29.77 3.71
N SER A 380 9.05 -28.63 4.39
CA SER A 380 8.01 -28.36 5.39
C SER A 380 6.77 -27.66 4.81
N GLY A 381 6.90 -26.99 3.66
CA GLY A 381 5.84 -26.11 3.14
C GLY A 381 5.92 -24.71 3.75
N ILE A 382 5.54 -23.69 2.98
CA ILE A 382 5.80 -22.30 3.35
C ILE A 382 4.80 -21.83 4.39
N LEU A 383 3.50 -22.06 4.18
CA LEU A 383 2.47 -21.69 5.15
C LEU A 383 2.62 -22.51 6.44
N SER A 384 2.95 -23.79 6.32
CA SER A 384 3.21 -24.65 7.46
C SER A 384 4.41 -24.15 8.29
N THR A 385 5.53 -23.79 7.64
CA THR A 385 6.67 -23.16 8.31
C THR A 385 6.28 -21.84 8.98
N LEU A 386 5.53 -20.97 8.32
CA LEU A 386 5.07 -19.71 8.93
C LEU A 386 4.24 -19.97 10.19
N LYS A 387 3.26 -20.88 10.13
CA LYS A 387 2.39 -21.26 11.26
C LYS A 387 3.19 -21.77 12.47
N GLN A 388 4.22 -22.57 12.25
CA GLN A 388 5.09 -23.07 13.33
C GLN A 388 5.87 -21.94 14.01
N GLN A 389 6.28 -20.93 13.23
CA GLN A 389 7.07 -19.81 13.70
C GLN A 389 6.22 -18.70 14.33
N GLN A 390 4.90 -18.69 14.15
CA GLN A 390 3.99 -17.68 14.71
C GLN A 390 4.13 -17.44 16.22
N ARG A 391 4.65 -18.43 16.97
CA ARG A 391 4.92 -18.32 18.42
C ARG A 391 6.11 -17.42 18.75
N PHE A 392 7.02 -17.20 17.81
CA PHE A 392 8.25 -16.42 17.96
C PHE A 392 8.29 -15.15 17.09
N VAL A 393 7.27 -14.96 16.25
CA VAL A 393 7.09 -13.82 15.34
C VAL A 393 6.09 -12.84 15.98
N PRO A 394 6.14 -11.53 15.70
CA PRO A 394 5.17 -10.56 16.20
C PRO A 394 3.78 -10.70 15.55
N THR A 395 3.17 -11.86 15.70
CA THR A 395 1.75 -12.09 15.41
C THR A 395 0.86 -11.30 16.37
N ASP A 396 1.41 -10.81 17.47
CA ASP A 396 0.77 -9.99 18.50
C ASP A 396 1.06 -8.47 18.40
N ASN A 397 1.89 -8.00 17.46
CA ASN A 397 2.15 -6.57 17.19
C ASN A 397 0.97 -5.84 16.53
N GLY A 398 -0.26 -6.18 16.90
CA GLY A 398 -1.39 -5.33 16.55
C GLY A 398 -1.20 -3.96 17.16
N VAL A 399 -1.47 -2.89 16.42
CA VAL A 399 -1.39 -1.51 16.94
C VAL A 399 -2.19 -1.27 18.21
N ASP A 400 -3.24 -2.06 18.46
CA ASP A 400 -4.06 -2.01 19.68
C ASP A 400 -3.31 -2.53 20.93
N ARG A 401 -2.18 -3.23 20.75
CA ARG A 401 -1.37 -3.84 21.81
C ARG A 401 -0.01 -3.16 22.00
N ILE A 402 0.34 -2.21 21.13
CA ILE A 402 1.60 -1.48 21.20
C ILE A 402 1.39 -0.22 22.07
N PRO A 403 2.15 -0.02 23.17
CA PRO A 403 2.11 1.20 23.96
C PRO A 403 2.32 2.45 23.09
N GLY A 404 1.53 3.51 23.32
CA GLY A 404 1.53 4.72 22.50
C GLY A 404 0.79 4.61 21.16
N CYS A 405 0.71 3.43 20.54
CA CYS A 405 -0.12 3.23 19.34
C CYS A 405 -1.60 3.02 19.68
N ARG A 406 -1.91 2.32 20.78
CA ARG A 406 -3.29 1.99 21.18
C ARG A 406 -4.22 3.21 21.20
N ASP A 407 -3.70 4.33 21.69
CA ASP A 407 -4.45 5.57 21.90
C ASP A 407 -4.20 6.60 20.76
N CYS A 408 -3.40 6.23 19.75
CA CYS A 408 -3.11 7.10 18.61
C CYS A 408 -4.25 7.08 17.59
N GLN A 409 -4.71 8.27 17.18
CA GLN A 409 -5.75 8.44 16.15
C GLN A 409 -5.36 7.88 14.77
N TRP A 410 -4.05 7.78 14.48
CA TRP A 410 -3.53 7.35 13.18
C TRP A 410 -3.22 5.85 13.10
N ARG A 411 -3.45 5.10 14.18
CA ARG A 411 -2.95 3.73 14.35
C ARG A 411 -3.42 2.76 13.24
N TYR A 412 -4.66 2.91 12.79
CA TYR A 412 -5.21 2.05 11.72
C TYR A 412 -4.84 2.50 10.30
N ILE A 413 -4.17 3.66 10.17
CA ILE A 413 -3.69 4.18 8.89
C ILE A 413 -2.22 3.80 8.70
N CYS A 414 -1.38 4.03 9.72
CA CYS A 414 0.04 3.71 9.67
C CYS A 414 0.33 2.24 10.00
N GLY A 415 -0.57 1.54 10.70
CA GLY A 415 -0.41 0.13 11.05
C GLY A 415 0.81 -0.18 11.93
N GLY A 416 1.36 0.81 12.64
CA GLY A 416 2.50 0.63 13.56
C GLY A 416 3.88 0.57 12.87
N GLY A 417 3.96 0.75 11.55
CA GLY A 417 5.22 0.67 10.81
C GLY A 417 5.81 -0.74 10.71
N CYS A 418 7.04 -0.85 10.19
CA CYS A 418 7.70 -2.13 9.95
C CYS A 418 8.14 -2.79 11.27
N PRO A 419 7.63 -3.98 11.62
CA PRO A 419 7.95 -4.63 12.90
C PRO A 419 9.42 -5.08 12.99
N LEU A 420 10.03 -5.48 11.87
CA LEU A 420 11.45 -5.86 11.83
C LEU A 420 12.36 -4.65 12.06
N LEU A 421 12.03 -3.50 11.45
CA LEU A 421 12.76 -2.26 11.71
C LEU A 421 12.64 -1.83 13.18
N THR A 422 11.44 -1.90 13.75
CA THR A 422 11.21 -1.62 15.18
C THR A 422 12.08 -2.52 16.06
N LYS A 423 12.10 -3.83 15.81
CA LYS A 423 12.96 -4.76 16.55
C LYS A 423 14.45 -4.42 16.40
N ASN A 424 14.90 -4.12 15.18
CA ASN A 424 16.30 -3.81 14.95
C ASN A 424 16.71 -2.48 15.61
N GLN A 425 15.79 -1.52 15.73
CA GLN A 425 16.06 -0.22 16.36
C GLN A 425 16.00 -0.26 17.90
N TYR A 426 15.05 -1.00 18.47
CA TYR A 426 14.73 -0.94 19.90
C TYR A 426 14.94 -2.26 20.66
N GLY A 427 15.33 -3.34 19.97
CA GLY A 427 15.50 -4.67 20.55
C GLY A 427 14.19 -5.45 20.75
N GLU A 428 13.03 -4.81 20.57
CA GLU A 428 11.73 -5.42 20.78
C GLU A 428 10.72 -5.09 19.68
N TYR A 429 9.68 -5.93 19.59
CA TYR A 429 8.64 -5.78 18.58
C TYR A 429 7.55 -4.78 18.99
N ARG A 430 7.21 -4.67 20.28
CA ARG A 430 6.06 -3.91 20.78
C ARG A 430 6.41 -2.45 21.10
N HIS A 431 6.94 -1.75 20.11
CA HIS A 431 7.31 -0.35 20.24
C HIS A 431 6.75 0.47 19.05
N PRO A 432 6.38 1.75 19.22
CA PRO A 432 6.09 2.63 18.10
C PRO A 432 7.21 2.60 17.04
N SER A 433 6.83 2.70 15.77
CA SER A 433 7.78 2.72 14.67
C SER A 433 8.85 3.81 14.84
N PRO A 434 10.11 3.57 14.40
CA PRO A 434 11.11 4.64 14.29
C PRO A 434 10.65 5.82 13.43
N TYR A 435 9.71 5.60 12.50
CA TYR A 435 9.10 6.63 11.65
C TYR A 435 7.76 7.16 12.18
N CYS A 436 7.42 6.94 13.46
CA CYS A 436 6.13 7.36 14.04
C CYS A 436 5.84 8.85 13.84
N GLU A 437 6.83 9.71 14.13
CA GLU A 437 6.70 11.16 13.95
C GLU A 437 6.55 11.55 12.48
N VAL A 438 7.24 10.84 11.57
CA VAL A 438 7.05 11.03 10.13
C VAL A 438 5.61 10.71 9.73
N TYR A 439 5.07 9.56 10.16
CA TYR A 439 3.69 9.20 9.89
C TYR A 439 2.69 10.22 10.44
N LYS A 440 2.85 10.66 11.69
CA LYS A 440 2.00 11.69 12.30
C LYS A 440 2.03 13.00 11.52
N ALA A 441 3.20 13.39 11.02
CA ALA A 441 3.38 14.64 10.28
C ALA A 441 2.81 14.61 8.86
N VAL A 442 2.82 13.46 8.19
CA VAL A 442 2.43 13.35 6.76
C VAL A 442 1.01 12.82 6.55
N ILE A 443 0.45 12.02 7.47
CA ILE A 443 -0.91 11.47 7.31
C ILE A 443 -1.98 12.57 7.11
N PRO A 444 -1.98 13.68 7.86
CA PRO A 444 -2.94 14.77 7.62
C PRO A 444 -2.81 15.38 6.23
N VAL A 445 -1.58 15.57 5.74
CA VAL A 445 -1.29 16.09 4.40
C VAL A 445 -1.79 15.13 3.33
N LEU A 446 -1.54 13.83 3.51
CA LEU A 446 -2.02 12.81 2.58
C LEU A 446 -3.56 12.70 2.58
N LEU A 447 -4.22 12.85 3.73
CA LEU A 447 -5.69 12.90 3.76
C LEU A 447 -6.23 14.06 2.93
N ARG A 448 -5.64 15.25 3.07
CA ARG A 448 -5.98 16.43 2.28
C ARG A 448 -5.74 16.19 0.79
N LEU A 449 -4.58 15.68 0.41
CA LEU A 449 -4.25 15.35 -0.99
C LEU A 449 -5.25 14.35 -1.59
N HIS A 450 -5.62 13.30 -0.85
CA HIS A 450 -6.62 12.33 -1.30
C HIS A 450 -8.03 12.94 -1.42
N ALA A 451 -8.37 13.94 -0.59
CA ALA A 451 -9.63 14.67 -0.71
C ALA A 451 -9.64 15.52 -1.99
N LEU A 452 -8.58 16.30 -2.25
CA LEU A 452 -8.41 17.08 -3.47
C LEU A 452 -8.52 16.22 -4.74
N GLN A 453 -7.84 15.08 -4.77
CA GLN A 453 -7.92 14.12 -5.89
C GLN A 453 -9.35 13.65 -6.16
N ARG A 454 -10.14 13.43 -5.10
CA ARG A 454 -11.54 13.02 -5.22
C ARG A 454 -12.44 14.16 -5.69
N ILE A 455 -12.23 15.38 -5.21
CA ILE A 455 -12.97 16.58 -5.67
C ILE A 455 -12.77 16.74 -7.18
N ARG A 456 -11.52 16.70 -7.65
CA ARG A 456 -11.19 16.81 -9.07
C ARG A 456 -11.86 15.70 -9.91
N SER A 457 -11.82 14.46 -9.42
CA SER A 457 -12.48 13.32 -10.09
C SER A 457 -14.01 13.49 -10.18
N MET A 458 -14.64 14.09 -9.16
CA MET A 458 -16.08 14.38 -9.15
C MET A 458 -16.45 15.51 -10.11
N GLN A 459 -15.66 16.59 -10.15
CA GLN A 459 -15.87 17.73 -11.04
C GLN A 459 -15.81 17.29 -12.51
N GLU A 460 -14.79 16.54 -12.91
CA GLU A 460 -14.71 16.00 -14.28
C GLU A 460 -15.87 15.07 -14.63
N SER A 461 -16.30 14.23 -13.69
CA SER A 461 -17.43 13.32 -13.91
C SER A 461 -18.73 14.11 -14.12
N SER A 462 -18.90 15.20 -13.39
CA SER A 462 -20.06 16.09 -13.49
C SER A 462 -20.09 16.84 -14.82
N GLU A 463 -18.94 17.35 -15.25
CA GLU A 463 -18.75 17.99 -16.56
C GLU A 463 -19.04 17.05 -17.74
N ARG A 464 -18.57 15.79 -17.67
CA ARG A 464 -18.83 14.79 -18.71
C ARG A 464 -20.31 14.38 -18.82
N ILE A 465 -21.05 14.42 -17.72
CA ILE A 465 -22.47 13.99 -17.66
C ILE A 465 -23.41 15.20 -17.83
N GLY A 466 -22.90 16.44 -17.85
CA GLY A 466 -23.72 17.66 -17.97
C GLY A 466 -24.61 17.90 -16.74
N MET A 467 -24.24 17.36 -15.57
CA MET A 467 -24.99 17.50 -14.32
C MET A 467 -24.26 18.44 -13.35
N CYS A 468 -25.01 19.28 -12.64
CA CYS A 468 -24.46 20.18 -11.63
C CYS A 468 -23.86 19.36 -10.45
N PRO A 469 -22.65 19.69 -9.95
CA PRO A 469 -22.01 18.99 -8.82
C PRO A 469 -22.78 19.01 -7.48
N SER A 470 -23.87 19.77 -7.39
CA SER A 470 -24.62 20.04 -6.15
C SER A 470 -25.78 19.07 -5.86
N CYS A 471 -25.95 18.00 -6.63
CA CYS A 471 -27.12 17.11 -6.58
C CYS A 471 -26.89 15.81 -5.79
#